data_AF-A0A538DX01-F1
#
_entry.id   AF-A0A538DX01-F1
#
_cell.length_a   1.000
_cell.length_b   1.000
_cell.length_c   1.000
_cell.angle_alpha   90.00
_cell.angle_beta   90.00
_cell.angle_gamma   90.00
#
_symmetry.space_group_name_H-M   'P 1'
#
loop_
_entity.id
_entity.type
_entity.pdbx_description
1 polymer ?
#
loop_
_entity_poly.entity_id
_entity_poly.type
_entity_poly.pdbx_seq_one_letter_code
_entity_poly.pdbx_strand_id
1 'polypeptide(L)'
;MTAPTRADPFVHPALLYADRAEYLAGTVPFIRAGLAAGEPVMVAVPGRNLELIRDALGADAARVALHDMSVAGRNPGRIIPAVLLAFAAQYPDAPVRIIGEPIWAGRSAAEYPACAQHEALINTAFTGRHATILCPYDTGRLDERW
;
A
#
# COMPACT_ATOMS: atom_id res chain seq x y z
N MET A 1 -25.43 -27.64 -8.29
CA MET A 1 -23.99 -27.61 -7.97
C MET A 1 -23.56 -26.16 -7.93
N THR A 2 -23.47 -25.58 -6.73
CA THR A 2 -22.91 -24.24 -6.54
C THR A 2 -21.40 -24.39 -6.63
N ALA A 3 -20.78 -23.83 -7.66
CA ALA A 3 -19.31 -23.77 -7.72
C ALA A 3 -18.79 -23.07 -6.45
N PRO A 4 -17.68 -23.53 -5.85
CA PRO A 4 -17.09 -22.79 -4.74
C PRO A 4 -16.78 -21.39 -5.24
N THR A 5 -17.28 -20.38 -4.54
CA THR A 5 -16.89 -18.99 -4.75
C THR A 5 -15.37 -18.96 -4.64
N ARG A 6 -14.65 -18.78 -5.76
CA ARG A 6 -13.21 -18.52 -5.70
C ARG A 6 -13.05 -17.33 -4.76
N ALA A 7 -12.26 -17.47 -3.71
CA ALA A 7 -11.89 -16.34 -2.87
C ALA A 7 -11.38 -15.22 -3.78
N ASP A 8 -11.76 -13.98 -3.48
CA ASP A 8 -11.32 -12.83 -4.26
C ASP A 8 -9.78 -12.85 -4.35
N PRO A 9 -9.18 -12.80 -5.56
CA PRO A 9 -7.73 -12.77 -5.71
C PRO A 9 -7.10 -11.50 -5.12
N PHE A 10 -7.91 -10.50 -4.77
CA PHE A 10 -7.48 -9.32 -4.06
C PHE A 10 -7.33 -9.55 -2.55
N VAL A 11 -6.19 -9.14 -1.99
CA VAL A 11 -5.93 -9.18 -0.55
C VAL A 11 -5.45 -7.80 -0.06
N HIS A 12 -6.04 -7.30 1.02
CA HIS A 12 -5.72 -6.00 1.60
C HIS A 12 -5.38 -6.12 3.10
N PRO A 13 -4.21 -6.68 3.46
CA PRO A 13 -3.81 -6.80 4.85
C PRO A 13 -3.41 -5.45 5.47
N ALA A 14 -3.79 -5.25 6.73
CA ALA A 14 -3.26 -4.16 7.55
C ALA A 14 -1.94 -4.59 8.22
N LEU A 15 -0.97 -3.68 8.26
CA LEU A 15 0.24 -3.78 9.06
C LEU A 15 0.15 -2.76 10.19
N LEU A 16 -0.05 -3.22 11.42
CA LEU A 16 0.06 -2.36 12.60
C LEU A 16 1.52 -2.30 13.03
N TYR A 17 2.04 -1.10 13.27
CA TYR A 17 3.42 -0.90 13.71
C TYR A 17 3.49 0.24 14.74
N ALA A 18 4.34 0.07 15.76
CA ALA A 18 4.60 1.08 16.78
C ALA A 18 5.93 1.81 16.57
N ASP A 19 6.86 1.21 15.82
CA ASP A 19 8.19 1.78 15.59
C ASP A 19 8.79 1.46 14.22
N ARG A 20 9.98 2.01 13.97
CA ARG A 20 10.75 1.82 12.73
C ARG A 20 11.12 0.35 12.50
N ALA A 21 11.45 -0.40 13.54
CA ALA A 21 11.88 -1.79 13.40
C ALA A 21 10.70 -2.67 12.97
N GLU A 22 9.54 -2.49 13.60
CA GLU A 22 8.30 -3.18 13.21
C GLU A 22 7.85 -2.79 11.80
N TYR A 23 7.93 -1.51 11.44
CA TYR A 23 7.63 -1.04 10.08
C TYR A 23 8.49 -1.75 9.04
N LEU A 24 9.81 -1.82 9.24
CA LEU A 24 10.73 -2.49 8.32
C LEU A 24 10.55 -4.01 8.32
N ALA A 25 10.28 -4.61 9.49
CA ALA A 25 10.01 -6.04 9.61
C ALA A 25 8.74 -6.46 8.85
N GLY A 26 7.72 -5.60 8.78
CA GLY A 26 6.53 -5.85 7.98
C GLY A 26 6.70 -5.56 6.48
N THR A 27 7.36 -4.45 6.14
CA THR A 27 7.41 -3.95 4.75
C THR A 27 8.50 -4.60 3.90
N VAL A 28 9.72 -4.77 4.43
CA VAL A 28 10.87 -5.24 3.64
C VAL A 28 10.70 -6.70 3.19
N PRO A 29 10.31 -7.65 4.06
CA PRO A 29 10.04 -9.03 3.62
C PRO A 29 8.91 -9.11 2.60
N PHE A 30 7.86 -8.30 2.75
CA PHE A 30 6.74 -8.22 1.81
C PHE A 30 7.21 -7.83 0.40
N ILE A 31 8.07 -6.80 0.30
CA ILE A 31 8.67 -6.34 -0.96
C ILE A 31 9.56 -7.42 -1.56
N ARG A 32 10.50 -7.97 -0.76
CA ARG A 32 11.46 -8.99 -1.25
C ARG A 32 10.77 -10.25 -1.72
N ALA A 33 9.68 -10.66 -1.05
CA ALA A 33 8.88 -11.81 -1.49
C ALA A 33 8.25 -11.57 -2.87
N GLY A 34 7.71 -10.38 -3.13
CA GLY A 34 7.21 -10.01 -4.46
C GLY A 34 8.32 -10.03 -5.52
N LEU A 35 9.46 -9.39 -5.21
CA LEU A 35 10.62 -9.36 -6.11
C LEU A 35 11.20 -10.75 -6.42
N ALA A 36 11.18 -11.67 -5.44
CA ALA A 36 11.63 -13.05 -5.61
C ALA A 36 10.64 -13.88 -6.45
N ALA A 37 9.33 -13.60 -6.33
CA ALA A 37 8.28 -14.21 -7.14
C ALA A 37 8.17 -13.62 -8.56
N GLY A 38 8.92 -12.55 -8.86
CA GLY A 38 8.82 -11.83 -10.13
C GLY A 38 7.58 -10.94 -10.25
N GLU A 39 6.91 -10.67 -9.12
CA GLU A 39 5.74 -9.81 -9.04
C GLU A 39 6.18 -8.33 -9.09
N PRO A 40 5.53 -7.47 -9.89
CA PRO A 40 5.75 -6.03 -9.84
C PRO A 40 5.41 -5.47 -8.46
N VAL A 41 6.32 -4.65 -7.91
CA VAL A 41 6.15 -4.04 -6.58
C VAL A 41 6.13 -2.52 -6.66
N MET A 42 5.12 -1.91 -6.04
CA MET A 42 5.05 -0.47 -5.80
C MET A 42 5.01 -0.17 -4.30
N VAL A 43 5.69 0.89 -3.87
CA VAL A 43 5.59 1.44 -2.53
C VAL A 43 5.16 2.90 -2.65
N ALA A 44 3.99 3.21 -2.12
CA ALA A 44 3.43 4.55 -2.04
C ALA A 44 3.20 4.90 -0.56
N VAL A 45 4.19 5.53 0.06
CA VAL A 45 4.18 5.86 1.51
C VAL A 45 4.74 7.28 1.73
N PRO A 46 4.53 7.91 2.90
CA PRO A 46 5.08 9.24 3.16
C PRO A 46 6.60 9.27 2.98
N GLY A 47 7.14 10.35 2.42
CA GLY A 47 8.57 10.49 2.09
C GLY A 47 9.53 9.92 3.12
N ARG A 48 9.37 10.26 4.41
CA ARG A 48 10.20 9.72 5.51
C ARG A 48 10.28 8.19 5.51
N ASN A 49 9.15 7.50 5.35
CA ASN A 49 9.06 6.04 5.37
C ASN A 49 9.57 5.43 4.06
N LEU A 50 9.43 6.16 2.96
CA LEU A 50 9.98 5.79 1.66
C LEU A 50 11.51 5.72 1.72
N GLU A 51 12.15 6.65 2.43
CA GLU A 51 13.61 6.62 2.65
C GLU A 51 14.03 5.42 3.49
N LEU A 52 13.29 5.12 4.57
CA LEU A 52 13.56 3.96 5.42
C LEU A 52 13.54 2.65 4.61
N ILE A 53 12.53 2.47 3.77
CA ILE A 53 12.39 1.30 2.91
C ILE A 53 13.52 1.27 1.88
N ARG A 54 13.78 2.39 1.20
CA ARG A 54 14.84 2.50 0.18
C ARG A 54 16.20 2.09 0.75
N ASP A 55 16.56 2.60 1.93
CA ASP A 55 17.83 2.29 2.59
C ASP A 55 17.92 0.80 2.96
N ALA A 56 16.83 0.22 3.47
CA ALA A 56 16.79 -1.19 3.87
C ALA A 56 16.81 -2.17 2.68
N LEU A 57 16.30 -1.75 1.52
CA LEU A 57 16.35 -2.53 0.28
C LEU A 57 17.71 -2.49 -0.40
N GLY A 58 18.46 -1.40 -0.26
CA GLY A 58 19.74 -1.22 -0.97
C GLY A 58 19.54 -1.29 -2.48
N ALA A 59 20.32 -2.14 -3.17
CA ALA A 59 20.25 -2.28 -4.62
C ALA A 59 18.88 -2.76 -5.14
N ASP A 60 18.11 -3.49 -4.34
CA ASP A 60 16.76 -3.95 -4.72
C ASP A 60 15.79 -2.79 -4.92
N ALA A 61 16.05 -1.61 -4.34
CA ALA A 61 15.17 -0.44 -4.48
C ALA A 61 14.99 -0.01 -5.95
N ALA A 62 15.97 -0.27 -6.82
CA ALA A 62 15.89 0.04 -8.25
C ALA A 62 14.83 -0.81 -8.99
N ARG A 63 14.34 -1.89 -8.39
CA ARG A 63 13.33 -2.80 -8.95
C ARG A 63 11.92 -2.49 -8.43
N VAL A 64 11.76 -1.46 -7.61
CA VAL A 64 10.49 -1.10 -6.96
C VAL A 64 10.04 0.28 -7.43
N ALA A 65 8.76 0.41 -7.79
CA ALA A 65 8.17 1.72 -8.08
C ALA A 65 7.94 2.49 -6.77
N LEU A 66 8.74 3.53 -6.51
CA LEU A 66 8.68 4.32 -5.29
C LEU A 66 7.94 5.64 -5.53
N HIS A 67 6.84 5.86 -4.80
CA HIS A 67 6.02 7.07 -4.86
C HIS A 67 5.91 7.71 -3.49
N ASP A 68 6.16 9.01 -3.40
CA ASP A 68 5.90 9.76 -2.16
C ASP A 68 4.39 10.02 -2.03
N MET A 69 3.75 9.40 -1.04
CA MET A 69 2.32 9.53 -0.80
C MET A 69 1.92 10.95 -0.35
N SER A 70 2.85 11.75 0.19
CA SER A 70 2.58 13.17 0.49
C SER A 70 2.37 14.01 -0.78
N VAL A 71 2.92 13.56 -1.91
CA VAL A 71 2.79 14.21 -3.22
C VAL A 71 1.71 13.50 -4.04
N ALA A 72 1.88 12.21 -4.31
CA ALA A 72 0.98 11.41 -5.14
C ALA A 72 -0.42 11.28 -4.51
N GLY A 73 -0.49 11.24 -3.18
CA GLY A 73 -1.73 11.14 -2.43
C GLY A 73 -2.25 12.45 -1.87
N ARG A 74 -1.71 13.61 -2.28
CA ARG A 74 -2.16 14.92 -1.79
C ARG A 74 -3.68 15.07 -1.86
N ASN A 75 -4.32 14.50 -2.87
CA ASN A 75 -5.76 14.29 -2.93
C ASN A 75 -6.11 12.79 -2.69
N PRO A 76 -6.64 12.40 -1.52
CA PRO A 76 -6.97 11.00 -1.21
C PRO A 76 -7.93 10.34 -2.23
N GLY A 77 -8.89 11.11 -2.75
CA GLY A 77 -9.84 10.63 -3.76
C GLY A 77 -9.19 10.25 -5.10
N ARG A 78 -7.93 10.65 -5.34
CA ARG A 78 -7.17 10.28 -6.54
C ARG A 78 -6.23 9.09 -6.33
N ILE A 79 -5.98 8.64 -5.10
CA ILE A 79 -5.00 7.59 -4.81
C ILE A 79 -5.39 6.29 -5.53
N ILE A 80 -6.64 5.82 -5.38
CA ILE A 80 -7.10 4.59 -6.04
C ILE A 80 -6.96 4.69 -7.57
N PRO A 81 -7.61 5.65 -8.27
CA PRO A 81 -7.59 5.66 -9.73
C PRO A 81 -6.24 6.05 -10.33
N ALA A 82 -5.52 7.01 -9.73
CA ALA A 82 -4.34 7.60 -10.35
C ALA A 82 -3.01 6.98 -9.89
N VAL A 83 -3.00 6.22 -8.78
CA VAL A 83 -1.79 5.60 -8.24
C VAL A 83 -1.93 4.09 -8.23
N LEU A 84 -2.88 3.56 -7.46
CA LEU A 84 -2.96 2.11 -7.22
C LEU A 84 -3.43 1.34 -8.47
N LEU A 85 -4.56 1.74 -9.05
CA LEU A 85 -5.10 1.12 -10.27
C LEU A 85 -4.23 1.42 -11.49
N ALA A 86 -3.64 2.62 -11.56
CA ALA A 86 -2.72 2.98 -12.65
C ALA A 86 -1.45 2.11 -12.64
N PHE A 87 -0.92 1.74 -11.47
CA PHE A 87 0.16 0.77 -11.35
C PHE A 87 -0.29 -0.63 -11.77
N ALA A 88 -1.39 -1.12 -11.20
CA ALA A 88 -1.91 -2.45 -11.53
C ALA A 88 -2.22 -2.62 -13.03
N ALA A 89 -2.72 -1.58 -13.69
CA ALA A 89 -3.05 -1.60 -15.12
C ALA A 89 -1.83 -1.75 -16.05
N GLN A 90 -0.61 -1.51 -15.56
CA GLN A 90 0.61 -1.77 -16.32
C GLN A 90 0.93 -3.28 -16.43
N TYR A 91 0.27 -4.10 -15.61
CA TYR A 91 0.53 -5.53 -15.48
C TYR A 91 -0.78 -6.34 -15.50
N PRO A 92 -1.53 -6.33 -16.63
CA PRO A 92 -2.85 -6.97 -16.70
C PRO A 92 -2.82 -8.48 -16.47
N ASP A 93 -1.68 -9.12 -16.76
CA ASP A 93 -1.52 -10.58 -16.73
C ASP A 93 -0.65 -11.07 -15.54
N ALA A 94 -0.28 -10.18 -14.61
CA ALA A 94 0.57 -10.53 -13.48
C ALA A 94 0.01 -10.04 -12.14
N PRO A 95 0.10 -10.83 -11.06
CA PRO A 95 -0.22 -10.35 -9.72
C PRO A 95 0.74 -9.23 -9.31
N VAL A 96 0.20 -8.15 -8.73
CA VAL A 96 1.00 -7.02 -8.24
C VAL A 96 1.00 -6.94 -6.72
N ARG A 97 2.10 -6.42 -6.15
CA ARG A 97 2.18 -6.06 -4.73
C ARG A 97 2.33 -4.57 -4.55
N ILE A 98 1.57 -4.02 -3.62
CA ILE A 98 1.60 -2.60 -3.32
C ILE A 98 1.71 -2.41 -1.81
N ILE A 99 2.52 -1.46 -1.37
CA ILE A 99 2.40 -0.89 -0.02
C ILE A 99 1.78 0.50 -0.18
N GLY A 100 0.66 0.74 0.49
CA GLY A 100 -0.03 2.03 0.50
C GLY A 100 -0.16 2.56 1.92
N GLU A 101 0.36 3.76 2.21
CA GLU A 101 0.17 4.40 3.52
C GLU A 101 -0.52 5.77 3.33
N PRO A 102 -1.82 5.79 2.96
CA PRO A 102 -2.58 7.02 2.71
C PRO A 102 -3.00 7.75 3.99
N ILE A 103 -3.00 7.03 5.13
CA ILE A 103 -3.25 7.55 6.47
C ILE A 103 -1.90 7.59 7.22
N TRP A 104 -1.45 8.79 7.61
CA TRP A 104 -0.22 8.97 8.38
C TRP A 104 -0.33 10.19 9.29
N ALA A 105 0.50 10.24 10.34
CA ALA A 105 0.51 11.28 11.39
C ALA A 105 0.76 12.74 10.92
N GLY A 106 0.92 12.97 9.61
CA GLY A 106 1.06 14.30 9.00
C GLY A 106 -0.20 14.78 8.28
N ARG A 107 -1.27 13.98 8.23
CA ARG A 107 -2.56 14.39 7.68
C ARG A 107 -3.31 15.28 8.65
N SER A 108 -4.03 16.26 8.10
CA SER A 108 -4.95 17.07 8.88
C SER A 108 -6.26 16.33 9.16
N ALA A 109 -6.96 16.75 10.22
CA ALA A 109 -8.30 16.24 10.53
C ALA A 109 -9.31 16.43 9.38
N ALA A 110 -9.10 17.44 8.52
CA ALA A 110 -9.94 17.67 7.34
C ALA A 110 -9.66 16.68 6.20
N GLU A 111 -8.45 16.13 6.11
CA GLU A 111 -8.07 15.15 5.09
C GLU A 111 -8.40 13.72 5.49
N TYR A 112 -8.45 13.43 6.80
CA TYR A 112 -8.69 12.09 7.32
C TYR A 112 -9.99 11.44 6.79
N PRO A 113 -11.16 12.11 6.77
CA PRO A 113 -12.39 11.50 6.25
C PRO A 113 -12.26 11.00 4.80
N ALA A 114 -11.50 11.72 3.96
CA ALA A 114 -11.25 11.29 2.59
C ALA A 114 -10.29 10.08 2.53
N CYS A 115 -9.38 9.94 3.50
CA CYS A 115 -8.54 8.76 3.64
C CYS A 115 -9.34 7.55 4.16
N ALA A 116 -10.23 7.74 5.14
CA ALA A 116 -11.15 6.68 5.59
C ALA A 116 -12.07 6.21 4.45
N GLN A 117 -12.56 7.14 3.62
CA GLN A 117 -13.33 6.80 2.42
C GLN A 117 -12.47 6.03 1.41
N HIS A 118 -11.20 6.39 1.23
CA HIS A 118 -10.25 5.63 0.42
C HIS A 118 -10.14 4.17 0.90
N GLU A 119 -9.92 3.97 2.20
CA GLU A 119 -9.82 2.62 2.80
C GLU A 119 -11.11 1.82 2.64
N ALA A 120 -12.27 2.46 2.80
CA ALA A 120 -13.56 1.80 2.59
C ALA A 120 -13.78 1.36 1.13
N LEU A 121 -13.23 2.11 0.17
CA LEU A 121 -13.43 1.88 -1.26
C LEU A 121 -12.43 0.91 -1.89
N ILE A 122 -11.27 0.68 -1.27
CA ILE A 122 -10.17 -0.06 -1.90
C ILE A 122 -10.53 -1.51 -2.23
N ASN A 123 -11.24 -2.19 -1.32
CA ASN A 123 -11.71 -3.57 -1.53
C ASN A 123 -12.64 -3.67 -2.74
N THR A 124 -13.61 -2.75 -2.84
CA THR A 124 -14.54 -2.70 -3.98
C THR A 124 -13.83 -2.31 -5.27
N ALA A 125 -12.88 -1.38 -5.21
CA ALA A 125 -12.14 -0.92 -6.38
C ALA A 125 -11.25 -2.03 -6.98
N PHE A 126 -10.74 -2.93 -6.14
CA PHE A 126 -9.86 -4.01 -6.55
C PHE A 126 -10.52 -5.38 -6.69
N THR A 127 -11.82 -5.51 -6.43
CA THR A 127 -12.56 -6.78 -6.58
C THR A 127 -12.21 -7.50 -7.89
N GLY A 128 -11.82 -8.76 -7.78
CA GLY A 128 -11.48 -9.62 -8.91
C GLY A 128 -10.10 -9.39 -9.54
N ARG A 129 -9.29 -8.46 -8.99
CA ARG A 129 -7.91 -8.22 -9.46
C ARG A 129 -6.91 -9.06 -8.68
N HIS A 130 -5.88 -9.51 -9.38
CA HIS A 130 -4.72 -10.14 -8.76
C HIS A 130 -3.80 -9.08 -8.17
N ALA A 131 -4.12 -8.61 -6.96
CA ALA A 131 -3.30 -7.64 -6.25
C ALA A 131 -3.27 -7.92 -4.74
N THR A 132 -2.11 -7.69 -4.12
CA THR A 132 -2.01 -7.60 -2.66
C THR A 132 -1.57 -6.21 -2.28
N ILE A 133 -2.37 -5.53 -1.44
CA ILE A 133 -2.08 -4.18 -0.97
C ILE A 133 -1.87 -4.22 0.54
N LEU A 134 -0.64 -4.04 1.00
CA LEU A 134 -0.32 -3.92 2.42
C LEU A 134 -0.49 -2.47 2.85
N CYS A 135 -1.37 -2.20 3.83
CA CYS A 135 -1.57 -0.86 4.37
C CYS A 135 -1.00 -0.74 5.79
N PRO A 136 0.09 0.04 5.99
CA PRO A 136 0.66 0.30 7.31
C PRO A 136 -0.15 1.33 8.11
N TYR A 137 -0.25 1.10 9.42
CA TYR A 137 -0.91 2.00 10.38
C TYR A 137 -0.02 2.16 11.62
N ASP A 138 0.38 3.41 11.88
CA ASP A 138 1.24 3.78 13.01
C ASP A 138 0.40 3.86 14.30
N THR A 139 0.48 2.85 15.15
CA THR A 139 -0.32 2.76 16.38
C THR A 139 0.13 3.72 17.47
N GLY A 140 1.34 4.30 17.36
CA GLY A 140 1.88 5.25 18.32
C GLY A 140 1.62 6.72 17.96
N ARG A 141 1.28 7.00 16.69
CA ARG A 141 1.19 8.39 16.19
C ARG A 141 -0.11 8.73 15.47
N LEU A 142 -0.93 7.76 15.10
CA LEU A 142 -2.30 8.04 14.65
C LEU A 142 -3.17 8.42 15.87
N ASP A 143 -4.05 9.40 15.68
CA ASP A 143 -5.03 9.77 16.72
C ASP A 143 -5.99 8.58 16.90
N GLU A 144 -6.28 8.18 18.14
CA GLU A 144 -7.20 7.06 18.44
C GLU A 144 -8.63 7.30 17.93
N ARG A 145 -8.97 8.54 17.57
CA ARG A 145 -10.24 8.91 16.94
C ARG A 145 -10.27 8.64 15.43
N TRP A 146 -9.17 8.15 14.85
CA TRP A 146 -8.96 7.87 13.43
C TRP A 146 -8.75 6.37 13.17
#